data_AF-A0A3D2N728-F1
#
_entry.id   AF-A0A3D2N728-F1
#
_cell.length_a   1.000
_cell.length_b   1.000
_cell.length_c   1.000
_cell.angle_alpha   90.00
_cell.angle_beta   90.00
_cell.angle_gamma   90.00
#
_symmetry.space_group_name_H-M   'P 1'
#
loop_
_entity.id
_entity.type
_entity.pdbx_description
1 polymer ?
#
loop_
_entity_poly.entity_id
_entity_poly.type
_entity_poly.pdbx_seq_one_letter_code
_entity_poly.pdbx_strand_id
1 'polypeptide(L)'
;ETISITGGVITVAASDDGIKSDYYLNIGSEDGTASPEINITQASEGLEGAIVNLWSGKGTVVSSDDGINAANSDLKGFTYELNIAGGTWYINANGDGVDSNGNMTISGGYTEVFGSPNNGNGALDIGDNGNTLVVTGGTLAGIGMNSMAVVPTTGSYIVFGGNGGGFGGGRGGRGSQNSGEQQTGTLAVNITNGSSVEIKDSQGNTVYSGIGVKSANHIVFTSQQLDSAETYTLYINGSASGTATVSQGSGQASGGFGPGGQGGWQPGSGDQPFTPPDGSQDGEDMPTPPDGMQGKLLFGDVNLDGAINVSDIVKVAAYVKTIRTMEGASLIAADVNHDGRVDVTDVSMIAAHVTGVKSLFEQETEIPTETEQD
;
A
#
# COMPACT_ATOMS: atom_id res chain seq x y z
N GLU A 1 -10.98 -23.94 -10.37
CA GLU A 1 -12.12 -23.30 -11.05
C GLU A 1 -11.88 -21.79 -11.17
N THR A 2 -12.78 -21.01 -11.79
CA THR A 2 -12.68 -19.54 -11.92
C THR A 2 -13.59 -18.86 -10.91
N ILE A 3 -13.11 -17.79 -10.25
CA ILE A 3 -13.91 -16.90 -9.40
C ILE A 3 -14.00 -15.53 -10.07
N SER A 4 -15.20 -14.93 -10.04
CA SER A 4 -15.40 -13.56 -10.53
C SER A 4 -16.30 -12.79 -9.57
N ILE A 5 -15.77 -11.68 -9.04
CA ILE A 5 -16.44 -10.83 -8.05
C ILE A 5 -16.66 -9.46 -8.68
N THR A 6 -17.90 -9.16 -9.07
CA THR A 6 -18.26 -7.92 -9.78
C THR A 6 -18.95 -6.88 -8.89
N GLY A 7 -19.23 -7.20 -7.63
CA GLY A 7 -19.85 -6.25 -6.71
C GLY A 7 -20.02 -6.79 -5.29
N GLY A 8 -20.47 -5.90 -4.41
CA GLY A 8 -20.65 -6.17 -2.98
C GLY A 8 -19.45 -5.76 -2.14
N VAL A 9 -19.66 -5.74 -0.82
CA VAL A 9 -18.60 -5.60 0.18
C VAL A 9 -18.34 -6.99 0.75
N ILE A 10 -17.11 -7.48 0.58
CA ILE A 10 -16.69 -8.81 1.00
C ILE A 10 -15.57 -8.66 2.01
N THR A 11 -15.83 -9.11 3.23
CA THR A 11 -14.83 -9.15 4.30
C THR A 11 -14.48 -10.59 4.62
N VAL A 12 -13.19 -10.92 4.62
CA VAL A 12 -12.68 -12.29 4.83
C VAL A 12 -11.61 -12.30 5.91
N ALA A 13 -11.74 -13.24 6.84
CA ALA A 13 -10.69 -13.70 7.73
C ALA A 13 -10.56 -15.22 7.55
N ALA A 14 -9.40 -15.67 7.09
CA ALA A 14 -9.12 -17.07 6.79
C ALA A 14 -7.83 -17.52 7.51
N SER A 15 -7.76 -18.81 7.85
CA SER A 15 -6.53 -19.43 8.37
C SER A 15 -5.55 -19.82 7.28
N ASP A 16 -6.04 -19.95 6.06
CA ASP A 16 -5.30 -20.22 4.83
C ASP A 16 -5.52 -19.03 3.89
N ASP A 17 -5.65 -19.21 2.59
CA ASP A 17 -5.82 -18.11 1.65
C ASP A 17 -7.17 -17.39 1.78
N GLY A 18 -7.17 -16.08 1.54
CA GLY A 18 -8.35 -15.23 1.67
C GLY A 18 -9.38 -15.51 0.58
N ILE A 19 -9.06 -15.17 -0.67
CA ILE A 19 -9.87 -15.55 -1.84
C ILE A 19 -8.96 -16.27 -2.82
N LYS A 20 -9.22 -17.56 -3.03
CA LYS A 20 -8.42 -18.45 -3.88
C LYS A 20 -9.23 -19.01 -5.03
N SER A 21 -8.62 -19.06 -6.21
CA SER A 21 -9.16 -19.79 -7.36
C SER A 21 -8.05 -20.62 -8.03
N ASP A 22 -8.36 -21.82 -8.53
CA ASP A 22 -7.30 -22.61 -9.19
C ASP A 22 -6.77 -21.94 -10.48
N TYR A 23 -7.64 -21.23 -11.22
CA TYR A 23 -7.29 -20.63 -12.51
C TYR A 23 -7.35 -19.11 -12.48
N TYR A 24 -8.55 -18.53 -12.59
CA TYR A 24 -8.73 -17.08 -12.72
C TYR A 24 -9.44 -16.53 -11.50
N LEU A 25 -8.80 -15.56 -10.85
CA LEU A 25 -9.43 -14.70 -9.86
C LEU A 25 -9.66 -13.32 -10.49
N ASN A 26 -10.91 -13.02 -10.83
CA ASN A 26 -11.28 -11.73 -11.41
C ASN A 26 -12.00 -10.87 -10.37
N ILE A 27 -11.45 -9.70 -10.06
CA ILE A 27 -12.11 -8.69 -9.23
C ILE A 27 -12.46 -7.48 -10.09
N GLY A 28 -13.74 -7.09 -10.05
CA GLY A 28 -14.28 -6.05 -10.90
C GLY A 28 -14.61 -6.53 -12.31
N SER A 29 -14.65 -5.60 -13.26
CA SER A 29 -14.94 -5.86 -14.67
C SER A 29 -13.98 -5.07 -15.56
N GLU A 30 -13.57 -5.65 -16.69
CA GLU A 30 -12.60 -5.05 -17.62
C GLU A 30 -13.01 -3.65 -18.11
N ASP A 31 -14.32 -3.37 -18.22
CA ASP A 31 -14.84 -2.07 -18.60
C ASP A 31 -14.79 -1.02 -17.48
N GLY A 32 -14.31 -1.40 -16.29
CA GLY A 32 -14.16 -0.54 -15.12
C GLY A 32 -15.46 -0.22 -14.38
N THR A 33 -16.61 -0.77 -14.80
CA THR A 33 -17.92 -0.37 -14.29
C THR A 33 -18.31 -1.06 -12.98
N ALA A 34 -17.81 -2.27 -12.74
CA ALA A 34 -17.98 -2.98 -11.49
C ALA A 34 -17.20 -2.29 -10.36
N SER A 35 -17.76 -2.31 -9.15
CA SER A 35 -17.14 -1.65 -7.99
C SER A 35 -17.22 -2.51 -6.72
N PRO A 36 -16.68 -3.75 -6.74
CA PRO A 36 -16.57 -4.55 -5.52
C PRO A 36 -15.63 -3.88 -4.51
N GLU A 37 -15.86 -4.18 -3.23
CA GLU A 37 -14.98 -3.84 -2.13
C GLU A 37 -14.52 -5.12 -1.44
N ILE A 38 -13.22 -5.36 -1.43
CA ILE A 38 -12.60 -6.57 -0.87
C ILE A 38 -11.77 -6.20 0.37
N ASN A 39 -12.10 -6.77 1.52
CA ASN A 39 -11.41 -6.53 2.79
C ASN A 39 -10.90 -7.87 3.35
N ILE A 40 -9.66 -8.22 3.04
CA ILE A 40 -8.99 -9.36 3.66
C ILE A 40 -8.33 -8.87 4.95
N THR A 41 -8.89 -9.26 6.09
CA THR A 41 -8.39 -8.82 7.41
C THR A 41 -7.34 -9.76 7.97
N GLN A 42 -7.31 -11.01 7.50
CA GLN A 42 -6.34 -12.03 7.86
C GLN A 42 -6.39 -13.18 6.83
N ALA A 43 -5.24 -13.62 6.34
CA ALA A 43 -5.07 -14.81 5.52
C ALA A 43 -3.59 -15.25 5.48
N SER A 44 -3.31 -16.46 5.00
CA SER A 44 -1.95 -16.89 4.60
C SER A 44 -1.52 -16.06 3.40
N GLU A 45 -2.14 -16.30 2.24
CA GLU A 45 -2.10 -15.39 1.10
C GLU A 45 -3.41 -14.61 1.00
N GLY A 46 -3.35 -13.34 0.61
CA GLY A 46 -4.55 -12.51 0.55
C GLY A 46 -5.49 -12.89 -0.61
N LEU A 47 -5.01 -12.74 -1.83
CA LEU A 47 -5.70 -13.07 -3.07
C LEU A 47 -4.83 -14.00 -3.91
N GLU A 48 -5.35 -15.16 -4.31
CA GLU A 48 -4.57 -16.15 -5.05
C GLU A 48 -5.33 -16.70 -6.27
N GLY A 49 -4.59 -16.85 -7.36
CA GLY A 49 -4.96 -17.76 -8.43
C GLY A 49 -3.87 -17.83 -9.48
N ALA A 50 -3.98 -18.78 -10.41
CA ALA A 50 -2.95 -18.88 -11.45
C ALA A 50 -2.85 -17.60 -12.30
N ILE A 51 -3.99 -16.94 -12.53
CA ILE A 51 -4.07 -15.58 -13.06
C ILE A 51 -4.97 -14.76 -12.12
N VAL A 52 -4.43 -13.65 -11.61
CA VAL A 52 -5.18 -12.69 -10.80
C VAL A 52 -5.37 -11.41 -11.59
N ASN A 53 -6.63 -11.02 -11.78
CA ASN A 53 -6.99 -9.80 -12.49
C ASN A 53 -7.74 -8.84 -11.56
N LEU A 54 -7.15 -7.67 -11.31
CA LEU A 54 -7.75 -6.55 -10.60
C LEU A 54 -8.19 -5.49 -11.60
N TRP A 55 -9.42 -5.65 -12.09
CA TRP A 55 -9.96 -4.78 -13.13
C TRP A 55 -10.47 -3.45 -12.57
N SER A 56 -11.19 -3.48 -11.45
CA SER A 56 -11.81 -2.30 -10.83
C SER A 56 -12.24 -2.58 -9.38
N GLY A 57 -12.81 -1.57 -8.72
CA GLY A 57 -13.24 -1.65 -7.32
C GLY A 57 -12.19 -1.15 -6.34
N LYS A 58 -12.21 -1.66 -5.12
CA LYS A 58 -11.19 -1.36 -4.10
C LYS A 58 -10.93 -2.56 -3.21
N GLY A 59 -9.75 -2.58 -2.60
CA GLY A 59 -9.51 -3.54 -1.53
C GLY A 59 -8.37 -3.22 -0.60
N THR A 60 -8.50 -3.76 0.60
CA THR A 60 -7.49 -3.78 1.66
C THR A 60 -7.14 -5.23 1.92
N VAL A 61 -5.86 -5.58 1.84
CA VAL A 61 -5.38 -6.95 1.96
C VAL A 61 -4.32 -7.05 3.04
N VAL A 62 -4.60 -7.83 4.09
CA VAL A 62 -3.66 -8.15 5.17
C VAL A 62 -3.41 -9.65 5.20
N SER A 63 -2.15 -10.04 5.05
CA SER A 63 -1.74 -11.44 4.93
C SER A 63 -0.45 -11.73 5.72
N SER A 64 -0.29 -12.99 6.14
CA SER A 64 0.92 -13.45 6.85
C SER A 64 2.04 -13.89 5.92
N ASP A 65 1.70 -14.27 4.69
CA ASP A 65 2.61 -14.49 3.57
C ASP A 65 2.28 -13.45 2.49
N ASP A 66 2.04 -13.86 1.25
CA ASP A 66 1.90 -12.93 0.14
C ASP A 66 0.59 -12.14 0.17
N GLY A 67 0.63 -10.88 -0.23
CA GLY A 67 -0.58 -10.06 -0.34
C GLY A 67 -1.45 -10.53 -1.49
N ILE A 68 -0.85 -10.62 -2.67
CA ILE A 68 -1.49 -11.15 -3.87
C ILE A 68 -0.49 -12.11 -4.50
N ASN A 69 -0.92 -13.34 -4.78
CA ASN A 69 -0.07 -14.35 -5.40
C ASN A 69 -0.67 -14.86 -6.71
N ALA A 70 0.03 -14.63 -7.82
CA ALA A 70 -0.25 -15.28 -9.09
C ALA A 70 0.55 -16.58 -9.22
N ALA A 71 0.00 -17.66 -8.65
CA ALA A 71 0.63 -18.97 -8.59
C ALA A 71 -0.42 -20.10 -8.59
N ASN A 72 0.02 -21.31 -8.95
CA ASN A 72 -0.66 -22.55 -8.62
C ASN A 72 0.28 -23.74 -8.87
N SER A 73 0.82 -24.37 -7.82
CA SER A 73 1.80 -25.45 -7.98
C SER A 73 1.25 -26.73 -8.63
N ASP A 74 -0.08 -26.93 -8.63
CA ASP A 74 -0.72 -28.10 -9.21
C ASP A 74 -0.80 -28.03 -10.74
N LEU A 75 -0.78 -26.81 -11.30
CA LEU A 75 -0.80 -26.59 -12.73
C LEU A 75 0.60 -26.76 -13.33
N LYS A 76 0.70 -27.59 -14.38
CA LYS A 76 1.96 -27.83 -15.10
C LYS A 76 1.90 -27.21 -16.48
N GLY A 77 2.96 -26.47 -16.86
CA GLY A 77 3.03 -25.78 -18.15
C GLY A 77 2.02 -24.63 -18.30
N PHE A 78 1.56 -24.08 -17.18
CA PHE A 78 0.65 -22.94 -17.15
C PHE A 78 1.45 -21.63 -17.02
N THR A 79 0.97 -20.58 -17.68
CA THR A 79 1.55 -19.24 -17.57
C THR A 79 0.80 -18.47 -16.49
N TYR A 80 1.51 -17.99 -15.49
CA TYR A 80 0.93 -17.19 -14.42
C TYR A 80 0.96 -15.71 -14.76
N GLU A 81 -0.06 -14.97 -14.35
CA GLU A 81 -0.13 -13.53 -14.58
C GLU A 81 -0.81 -12.79 -13.44
N LEU A 82 -0.22 -11.66 -13.02
CA LEU A 82 -0.89 -10.68 -12.19
C LEU A 82 -1.16 -9.40 -13.00
N ASN A 83 -2.43 -9.09 -13.19
CA ASN A 83 -2.85 -7.93 -13.98
C ASN A 83 -3.61 -6.93 -13.09
N ILE A 84 -3.08 -5.72 -12.97
CA ILE A 84 -3.71 -4.60 -12.26
C ILE A 84 -4.08 -3.53 -13.30
N ALA A 85 -5.37 -3.43 -13.62
CA ALA A 85 -5.86 -2.49 -14.62
C ALA A 85 -6.62 -1.31 -14.01
N GLY A 86 -7.11 -1.43 -12.78
CA GLY A 86 -7.90 -0.39 -12.15
C GLY A 86 -8.15 -0.63 -10.67
N GLY A 87 -8.98 0.24 -10.10
CA GLY A 87 -9.33 0.22 -8.70
C GLY A 87 -8.30 0.85 -7.77
N THR A 88 -8.52 0.68 -6.46
CA THR A 88 -7.63 1.17 -5.39
C THR A 88 -7.29 0.02 -4.45
N TRP A 89 -6.02 -0.35 -4.41
CA TRP A 89 -5.54 -1.52 -3.68
C TRP A 89 -4.52 -1.11 -2.64
N TYR A 90 -4.78 -1.49 -1.41
CA TYR A 90 -3.86 -1.35 -0.30
C TYR A 90 -3.48 -2.75 0.19
N ILE A 91 -2.20 -3.08 0.13
CA ILE A 91 -1.71 -4.43 0.40
C ILE A 91 -0.64 -4.35 1.48
N ASN A 92 -0.82 -5.15 2.53
CA ASN A 92 0.05 -5.19 3.70
C ASN A 92 0.38 -6.65 4.04
N ALA A 93 1.46 -7.14 3.46
CA ALA A 93 1.87 -8.54 3.47
C ALA A 93 3.10 -8.76 4.36
N ASN A 94 3.17 -9.87 5.08
CA ASN A 94 4.39 -10.27 5.79
C ASN A 94 5.29 -11.21 4.95
N GLY A 95 4.79 -11.69 3.81
CA GLY A 95 5.50 -12.26 2.67
C GLY A 95 5.87 -11.18 1.65
N ASP A 96 5.80 -11.54 0.37
CA ASP A 96 5.86 -10.59 -0.73
C ASP A 96 4.59 -9.75 -0.79
N GLY A 97 4.75 -8.46 -1.08
CA GLY A 97 3.60 -7.58 -1.22
C GLY A 97 2.67 -8.05 -2.35
N VAL A 98 3.23 -8.17 -3.54
CA VAL A 98 2.61 -8.84 -4.68
C VAL A 98 3.62 -9.79 -5.30
N ASP A 99 3.25 -11.04 -5.47
CA ASP A 99 4.05 -12.09 -6.12
C ASP A 99 3.36 -12.55 -7.41
N SER A 100 4.18 -12.84 -8.41
CA SER A 100 3.76 -13.52 -9.63
C SER A 100 4.85 -14.45 -10.10
N ASN A 101 4.53 -15.75 -10.18
CA ASN A 101 5.39 -16.75 -10.80
C ASN A 101 5.50 -16.62 -12.35
N GLY A 102 4.82 -15.63 -12.93
CA GLY A 102 4.93 -15.27 -14.34
C GLY A 102 4.98 -13.75 -14.53
N ASN A 103 4.28 -13.21 -15.52
CA ASN A 103 4.35 -11.77 -15.82
C ASN A 103 3.44 -10.95 -14.91
N MET A 104 3.82 -9.70 -14.66
CA MET A 104 2.95 -8.71 -14.04
C MET A 104 2.73 -7.53 -14.97
N THR A 105 1.48 -7.09 -15.09
CA THR A 105 1.10 -5.91 -15.85
C THR A 105 0.33 -4.93 -14.98
N ILE A 106 0.78 -3.67 -14.94
CA ILE A 106 0.07 -2.57 -14.31
C ILE A 106 -0.28 -1.55 -15.38
N SER A 107 -1.56 -1.44 -15.70
CA SER A 107 -2.08 -0.55 -16.76
C SER A 107 -2.94 0.59 -16.23
N GLY A 108 -3.35 0.55 -14.97
CA GLY A 108 -4.17 1.57 -14.36
C GLY A 108 -4.38 1.36 -12.86
N GLY A 109 -5.23 2.19 -12.26
CA GLY A 109 -5.56 2.15 -10.84
C GLY A 109 -4.49 2.78 -9.93
N TYR A 110 -4.71 2.65 -8.63
CA TYR A 110 -3.79 3.04 -7.57
C TYR A 110 -3.49 1.82 -6.71
N THR A 111 -2.22 1.47 -6.56
CA THR A 111 -1.78 0.33 -5.75
C THR A 111 -0.69 0.77 -4.79
N GLU A 112 -0.90 0.55 -3.50
CA GLU A 112 0.07 0.76 -2.45
C GLU A 112 0.37 -0.57 -1.77
N VAL A 113 1.63 -0.95 -1.73
CA VAL A 113 2.07 -2.29 -1.36
C VAL A 113 3.16 -2.21 -0.31
N PHE A 114 2.95 -2.87 0.82
CA PHE A 114 3.94 -3.07 1.87
C PHE A 114 4.32 -4.55 1.94
N GLY A 115 5.55 -4.88 1.52
CA GLY A 115 6.11 -6.23 1.65
C GLY A 115 6.78 -6.47 3.01
N SER A 116 7.30 -7.67 3.23
CA SER A 116 7.94 -8.07 4.49
C SER A 116 9.01 -7.09 4.98
N PRO A 117 9.12 -6.87 6.31
CA PRO A 117 10.28 -6.16 6.87
C PRO A 117 11.54 -7.05 6.94
N ASN A 118 11.46 -8.32 6.53
CA ASN A 118 12.57 -9.27 6.57
C ASN A 118 13.31 -9.30 5.22
N ASN A 119 14.61 -9.61 5.26
CA ASN A 119 15.36 -9.90 4.05
C ASN A 119 14.95 -11.28 3.53
N GLY A 120 14.50 -11.36 2.27
CA GLY A 120 14.03 -12.60 1.66
C GLY A 120 12.82 -12.38 0.76
N ASN A 121 11.99 -11.38 1.11
CA ASN A 121 10.80 -10.97 0.36
C ASN A 121 10.89 -9.47 0.04
N GLY A 122 10.18 -9.04 -0.99
CA GLY A 122 10.08 -7.68 -1.50
C GLY A 122 8.65 -7.12 -1.45
N ALA A 123 8.52 -5.85 -1.84
CA ALA A 123 7.20 -5.27 -2.07
C ALA A 123 6.56 -5.83 -3.36
N LEU A 124 7.40 -6.09 -4.36
CA LEU A 124 7.03 -6.73 -5.62
C LEU A 124 8.00 -7.90 -5.79
N ASP A 125 7.49 -9.08 -6.09
CA ASP A 125 8.26 -10.20 -6.60
C ASP A 125 7.64 -10.67 -7.93
N ILE A 126 8.51 -10.83 -8.92
CA ILE A 126 8.13 -11.28 -10.25
C ILE A 126 9.16 -12.29 -10.67
N GLY A 127 8.64 -13.51 -10.85
CA GLY A 127 9.39 -14.74 -10.95
C GLY A 127 10.61 -14.65 -11.83
N ASP A 128 11.68 -15.26 -11.35
CA ASP A 128 12.97 -15.38 -12.01
C ASP A 128 12.88 -15.79 -13.50
N ASN A 129 13.94 -15.47 -14.25
CA ASN A 129 14.19 -15.96 -15.61
C ASN A 129 13.28 -15.40 -16.72
N GLY A 130 13.31 -14.08 -16.91
CA GLY A 130 12.82 -13.45 -18.15
C GLY A 130 11.33 -13.09 -18.15
N ASN A 131 10.66 -13.22 -17.02
CA ASN A 131 9.37 -12.58 -16.79
C ASN A 131 9.51 -11.06 -16.78
N THR A 132 8.38 -10.39 -16.95
CA THR A 132 8.30 -8.95 -17.15
C THR A 132 7.37 -8.30 -16.15
N LEU A 133 7.78 -7.12 -15.68
CA LEU A 133 6.94 -6.15 -15.00
C LEU A 133 6.68 -5.00 -15.97
N VAL A 134 5.51 -5.00 -16.59
CA VAL A 134 5.13 -3.98 -17.56
C VAL A 134 4.22 -2.96 -16.89
N VAL A 135 4.69 -1.71 -16.81
CA VAL A 135 3.90 -0.59 -16.31
C VAL A 135 3.59 0.37 -17.45
N THR A 136 2.32 0.45 -17.84
CA THR A 136 1.81 1.34 -18.90
C THR A 136 0.90 2.44 -18.36
N GLY A 137 0.41 2.31 -17.12
CA GLY A 137 -0.41 3.32 -16.49
C GLY A 137 -0.66 3.09 -15.01
N GLY A 138 -1.51 3.94 -14.43
CA GLY A 138 -1.81 3.93 -12.99
C GLY A 138 -0.70 4.53 -12.13
N THR A 139 -0.80 4.27 -10.83
CA THR A 139 0.19 4.63 -9.82
C THR A 139 0.47 3.40 -8.96
N LEU A 140 1.76 3.08 -8.76
CA LEU A 140 2.23 2.05 -7.84
C LEU A 140 3.21 2.65 -6.84
N ALA A 141 3.01 2.38 -5.55
CA ALA A 141 4.02 2.56 -4.51
C ALA A 141 4.34 1.20 -3.87
N GLY A 142 5.48 0.61 -4.23
CA GLY A 142 6.00 -0.60 -3.60
C GLY A 142 7.00 -0.25 -2.52
N ILE A 143 6.68 -0.53 -1.26
CA ILE A 143 7.43 -0.15 -0.07
C ILE A 143 7.88 -1.41 0.66
N GLY A 144 9.19 -1.56 0.85
CA GLY A 144 9.75 -2.77 1.47
C GLY A 144 11.23 -2.67 1.72
N MET A 145 11.89 -3.83 1.79
CA MET A 145 13.35 -3.91 1.94
C MET A 145 14.05 -3.92 0.57
N ASN A 146 15.23 -3.30 0.50
CA ASN A 146 16.02 -3.20 -0.72
C ASN A 146 16.69 -4.51 -1.14
N SER A 147 16.75 -5.51 -0.27
CA SER A 147 17.48 -6.77 -0.52
C SER A 147 16.91 -7.58 -1.69
N MET A 148 15.59 -7.52 -1.90
CA MET A 148 14.86 -8.19 -2.99
C MET A 148 14.03 -7.16 -3.79
N ALA A 149 14.58 -5.96 -3.98
CA ALA A 149 13.87 -4.91 -4.70
C ALA A 149 13.71 -5.25 -6.18
N VAL A 150 12.46 -5.33 -6.64
CA VAL A 150 12.10 -5.42 -8.06
C VAL A 150 11.66 -4.05 -8.58
N VAL A 151 12.03 -3.76 -9.84
CA VAL A 151 11.65 -2.54 -10.55
C VAL A 151 11.03 -2.90 -11.91
N PRO A 152 10.23 -2.01 -12.52
CA PRO A 152 9.63 -2.25 -13.82
C PRO A 152 10.64 -2.63 -14.90
N THR A 153 10.33 -3.67 -15.68
CA THR A 153 11.09 -4.03 -16.89
C THR A 153 10.67 -3.15 -18.07
N THR A 154 9.45 -2.63 -18.06
CA THR A 154 8.94 -1.63 -19.01
C THR A 154 8.17 -0.56 -18.26
N GLY A 155 8.35 0.70 -18.64
CA GLY A 155 7.70 1.85 -18.01
C GLY A 155 8.68 2.75 -17.27
N SER A 156 8.15 3.88 -16.80
CA SER A 156 8.89 4.90 -16.04
C SER A 156 8.74 4.68 -14.54
N TYR A 157 9.84 4.77 -13.80
CA TYR A 157 9.83 4.61 -12.35
C TYR A 157 10.92 5.43 -11.67
N ILE A 158 10.76 5.66 -10.37
CA ILE A 158 11.81 6.20 -9.49
C ILE A 158 12.02 5.24 -8.32
N VAL A 159 13.22 5.27 -7.75
CA VAL A 159 13.58 4.44 -6.59
C VAL A 159 14.23 5.30 -5.50
N PHE A 160 13.83 5.05 -4.26
CA PHE A 160 14.52 5.54 -3.06
C PHE A 160 15.04 4.35 -2.26
N GLY A 161 16.22 4.45 -1.64
CA GLY A 161 16.68 3.45 -0.66
C GLY A 161 17.50 2.27 -1.20
N GLY A 162 17.95 2.34 -2.46
CA GLY A 162 18.93 1.42 -3.04
C GLY A 162 20.38 1.90 -2.85
N ASN A 163 21.34 0.98 -2.88
CA ASN A 163 22.74 1.33 -3.07
C ASN A 163 22.85 1.96 -4.46
N GLY A 164 23.13 3.26 -4.55
CA GLY A 164 23.16 4.01 -5.82
C GLY A 164 23.91 3.25 -6.90
N GLY A 165 23.18 2.77 -7.90
CA GLY A 165 23.72 1.86 -8.90
C GLY A 165 22.64 1.45 -9.89
N GLY A 166 22.34 2.33 -10.85
CA GLY A 166 21.87 1.87 -12.14
C GLY A 166 22.92 0.92 -12.72
N PHE A 167 22.73 -0.39 -12.53
CA PHE A 167 23.54 -1.41 -13.19
C PHE A 167 22.98 -1.64 -14.59
N GLY A 168 23.26 -0.67 -15.48
CA GLY A 168 23.30 -0.92 -16.91
C GLY A 168 24.42 -1.92 -17.19
N GLY A 169 24.05 -3.17 -17.50
CA GLY A 169 24.99 -4.22 -17.86
C GLY A 169 25.79 -3.87 -19.12
N GLY A 170 27.12 -3.93 -19.02
CA GLY A 170 28.03 -3.69 -20.14
C GLY A 170 29.50 -3.84 -19.77
N ARG A 171 29.96 -5.08 -19.63
CA ARG A 171 31.34 -5.47 -19.30
C ARG A 171 32.31 -5.07 -20.42
N GLY A 172 33.34 -4.26 -20.11
CA GLY A 172 34.60 -4.29 -20.86
C GLY A 172 35.29 -2.93 -21.09
N GLY A 173 36.15 -2.50 -20.17
CA GLY A 173 37.07 -1.40 -20.41
C GLY A 173 38.05 -1.18 -19.26
N ARG A 174 39.21 -1.84 -19.32
CA ARG A 174 40.38 -1.46 -18.50
C ARG A 174 40.81 -0.04 -18.90
N GLY A 175 40.83 0.86 -17.94
CA GLY A 175 41.66 2.08 -17.99
C GLY A 175 40.87 3.38 -17.96
N SER A 176 40.82 4.02 -16.80
CA SER A 176 41.39 5.36 -16.57
C SER A 176 40.94 5.85 -15.20
N GLN A 177 41.89 6.12 -14.31
CA GLN A 177 41.63 6.93 -13.12
C GLN A 177 41.25 8.34 -13.60
N ASN A 178 40.01 8.74 -13.41
CA ASN A 178 39.64 10.14 -13.43
C ASN A 178 38.67 10.43 -12.28
N SER A 179 39.13 11.30 -11.40
CA SER A 179 38.40 11.98 -10.34
C SER A 179 37.21 12.76 -10.93
N GLY A 180 36.03 12.19 -10.81
CA GLY A 180 34.75 12.90 -10.91
C GLY A 180 33.99 12.66 -9.60
N GLU A 181 33.35 13.70 -9.08
CA GLU A 181 32.68 13.72 -7.78
C GLU A 181 31.94 12.42 -7.44
N GLN A 182 32.43 11.76 -6.39
CA GLN A 182 31.70 10.74 -5.66
C GLN A 182 30.46 11.46 -5.08
N GLN A 183 29.26 11.11 -5.56
CA GLN A 183 28.01 11.69 -5.10
C GLN A 183 27.73 11.19 -3.66
N THR A 184 28.38 11.86 -2.70
CA THR A 184 28.32 11.60 -1.27
C THR A 184 27.09 12.29 -0.70
N GLY A 185 25.97 11.57 -0.65
CA GLY A 185 24.77 12.11 -0.01
C GLY A 185 23.50 11.26 -0.13
N THR A 186 23.60 9.94 -0.16
CA THR A 186 22.40 9.11 -0.01
C THR A 186 21.92 9.22 1.43
N LEU A 187 21.00 10.14 1.70
CA LEU A 187 20.21 10.13 2.93
C LEU A 187 19.54 8.75 3.05
N ALA A 188 19.64 8.14 4.23
CA ALA A 188 19.14 6.79 4.45
C ALA A 188 17.60 6.80 4.47
N VAL A 189 16.98 6.00 3.59
CA VAL A 189 15.54 5.72 3.68
C VAL A 189 15.31 4.84 4.90
N ASN A 190 14.55 5.36 5.86
CA ASN A 190 14.17 4.65 7.07
C ASN A 190 12.71 4.93 7.38
N ILE A 191 11.84 4.05 6.90
CA ILE A 191 10.40 4.08 7.13
C ILE A 191 10.14 3.09 8.26
N THR A 192 9.38 3.50 9.26
CA THR A 192 8.88 2.63 10.34
C THR A 192 7.37 2.74 10.40
N ASN A 193 6.73 1.89 11.21
CA ASN A 193 5.31 2.04 11.48
C ASN A 193 5.01 3.46 12.02
N GLY A 194 4.03 4.13 11.45
CA GLY A 194 3.61 5.50 11.75
C GLY A 194 4.39 6.60 11.01
N SER A 195 5.45 6.29 10.26
CA SER A 195 6.18 7.31 9.49
C SER A 195 5.28 7.92 8.43
N SER A 196 5.17 9.26 8.36
CA SER A 196 4.58 9.90 7.18
C SER A 196 5.58 9.86 6.03
N VAL A 197 5.10 9.49 4.84
CA VAL A 197 5.92 9.36 3.63
C VAL A 197 5.30 10.22 2.54
N GLU A 198 6.08 11.13 1.96
CA GLU A 198 5.66 11.92 0.80
C GLU A 198 6.74 11.89 -0.28
N ILE A 199 6.33 11.84 -1.55
CA ILE A 199 7.22 12.14 -2.68
C ILE A 199 6.72 13.43 -3.30
N LYS A 200 7.63 14.40 -3.49
CA LYS A 200 7.32 15.70 -4.10
C LYS A 200 8.13 15.91 -5.36
N ASP A 201 7.52 16.60 -6.33
CA ASP A 201 8.17 17.02 -7.57
C ASP A 201 9.13 18.22 -7.34
N SER A 202 9.70 18.74 -8.43
CA SER A 202 10.64 19.86 -8.39
C SER A 202 10.01 21.20 -7.95
N GLN A 203 8.68 21.31 -8.04
CA GLN A 203 7.90 22.48 -7.65
C GLN A 203 7.37 22.39 -6.21
N GLY A 204 7.56 21.24 -5.55
CA GLY A 204 7.08 20.96 -4.21
C GLY A 204 5.66 20.39 -4.17
N ASN A 205 5.07 20.01 -5.30
CA ASN A 205 3.77 19.35 -5.32
C ASN A 205 3.92 17.89 -4.90
N THR A 206 3.02 17.41 -4.03
CA THR A 206 3.01 16.01 -3.60
C THR A 206 2.44 15.10 -4.69
N VAL A 207 3.26 14.17 -5.17
CA VAL A 207 2.88 13.15 -6.18
C VAL A 207 2.54 11.79 -5.55
N TYR A 208 2.99 11.55 -4.32
CA TYR A 208 2.61 10.40 -3.50
C TYR A 208 2.60 10.79 -2.03
N SER A 209 1.63 10.26 -1.28
CA SER A 209 1.55 10.40 0.17
C SER A 209 0.95 9.14 0.78
N GLY A 210 1.62 8.61 1.80
CA GLY A 210 1.20 7.41 2.52
C GLY A 210 1.77 7.38 3.95
N ILE A 211 1.38 6.35 4.69
CA ILE A 211 1.85 6.09 6.05
C ILE A 211 2.59 4.76 6.06
N GLY A 212 3.82 4.74 6.55
CA GLY A 212 4.55 3.51 6.79
C GLY A 212 3.83 2.67 7.82
N VAL A 213 3.55 1.40 7.52
CA VAL A 213 2.92 0.46 8.46
C VAL A 213 3.87 -0.56 9.05
N LYS A 214 5.09 -0.61 8.53
CA LYS A 214 6.18 -1.50 8.96
C LYS A 214 7.52 -0.93 8.54
N SER A 215 8.59 -1.56 9.03
CA SER A 215 9.95 -1.18 8.67
C SER A 215 10.21 -1.39 7.18
N ALA A 216 10.72 -0.36 6.50
CA ALA A 216 11.11 -0.42 5.10
C ALA A 216 12.28 0.54 4.84
N ASN A 217 13.13 0.17 3.89
CA ASN A 217 14.28 0.99 3.48
C ASN A 217 14.34 1.18 1.96
N HIS A 218 13.28 0.81 1.24
CA HIS A 218 13.18 0.90 -0.21
C HIS A 218 11.78 1.34 -0.62
N ILE A 219 11.70 2.22 -1.62
CA ILE A 219 10.47 2.55 -2.33
C ILE A 219 10.75 2.44 -3.82
N VAL A 220 9.95 1.65 -4.53
CA VAL A 220 9.77 1.80 -5.98
C VAL A 220 8.46 2.52 -6.23
N PHE A 221 8.51 3.60 -7.01
CA PHE A 221 7.33 4.39 -7.32
C PHE A 221 7.17 4.54 -8.83
N THR A 222 5.97 4.29 -9.32
CA THR A 222 5.59 4.50 -10.71
C THR A 222 4.33 5.36 -10.76
N SER A 223 4.26 6.25 -11.74
CA SER A 223 3.05 7.01 -12.03
C SER A 223 3.12 7.55 -13.45
N GLN A 224 1.97 7.73 -14.10
CA GLN A 224 1.88 8.48 -15.37
C GLN A 224 2.29 9.95 -15.23
N GLN A 225 2.33 10.47 -14.01
CA GLN A 225 2.74 11.85 -13.72
C GLN A 225 4.25 12.04 -13.64
N LEU A 226 5.04 10.96 -13.70
CA LEU A 226 6.50 11.08 -13.67
C LEU A 226 7.03 11.70 -14.96
N ASP A 227 7.78 12.79 -14.83
CA ASP A 227 8.50 13.47 -15.90
C ASP A 227 10.01 13.18 -15.80
N SER A 228 10.57 12.67 -16.90
CA SER A 228 12.00 12.36 -17.04
C SER A 228 12.96 13.55 -16.90
N ALA A 229 12.47 14.78 -17.03
CA ALA A 229 13.25 15.98 -16.81
C ALA A 229 13.29 16.42 -15.34
N GLU A 230 12.50 15.80 -14.47
CA GLU A 230 12.36 16.18 -13.08
C GLU A 230 13.22 15.35 -12.10
N THR A 231 13.48 15.97 -10.95
CA THR A 231 14.01 15.31 -9.77
C THR A 231 12.95 15.31 -8.69
N TYR A 232 12.67 14.14 -8.14
CA TYR A 232 11.70 13.91 -7.08
C TYR A 232 12.40 13.83 -5.74
N THR A 233 11.79 14.38 -4.70
CA THR A 233 12.33 14.35 -3.33
C THR A 233 11.42 13.54 -2.42
N LEU A 234 11.99 12.56 -1.73
CA LEU A 234 11.33 11.81 -0.67
C LEU A 234 11.39 12.59 0.63
N TYR A 235 10.25 12.71 1.31
CA TYR A 235 10.13 13.23 2.67
C TYR A 235 9.62 12.13 3.58
N ILE A 236 10.31 11.96 4.72
CA ILE A 236 9.86 11.07 5.80
C ILE A 236 9.68 11.95 7.04
N ASN A 237 8.49 11.91 7.65
CA ASN A 237 8.16 12.75 8.81
C ASN A 237 8.43 14.24 8.55
N GLY A 238 8.09 14.71 7.34
CA GLY A 238 8.31 16.09 6.89
C GLY A 238 9.76 16.47 6.59
N SER A 239 10.72 15.56 6.77
CA SER A 239 12.14 15.81 6.52
C SER A 239 12.58 15.19 5.20
N ALA A 240 13.27 15.96 4.36
CA ALA A 240 13.85 15.45 3.11
C ALA A 240 14.81 14.29 3.42
N SER A 241 14.59 13.14 2.78
CA SER A 241 15.24 11.86 3.06
C SER A 241 15.91 11.26 1.83
N GLY A 242 15.82 11.90 0.67
CA GLY A 242 16.53 11.47 -0.55
C GLY A 242 15.93 12.09 -1.81
N THR A 243 16.66 12.02 -2.92
CA THR A 243 16.19 12.45 -4.24
C THR A 243 16.33 11.33 -5.26
N ALA A 244 15.45 11.28 -6.25
CA ALA A 244 15.48 10.31 -7.34
C ALA A 244 15.09 10.96 -8.68
N THR A 245 15.64 10.44 -9.77
CA THR A 245 15.27 10.80 -11.14
C THR A 245 14.64 9.61 -11.84
N VAL A 246 13.78 9.86 -12.83
CA VAL A 246 13.09 8.80 -13.56
C VAL A 246 14.09 7.89 -14.27
N SER A 247 13.91 6.59 -14.07
CA SER A 247 14.55 5.51 -14.82
C SER A 247 13.54 4.87 -15.76
N GLN A 248 14.04 4.30 -16.85
CA GLN A 248 13.25 3.49 -17.78
C GLN A 248 13.55 2.02 -17.57
N GLY A 249 12.52 1.18 -17.62
CA GLY A 249 12.68 -0.27 -17.57
C GLY A 249 13.62 -0.79 -18.66
N SER A 250 14.46 -1.77 -18.32
CA SER A 250 15.54 -2.28 -19.18
C SER A 250 15.18 -3.58 -19.91
N GLY A 251 13.92 -4.02 -19.87
CA GLY A 251 13.43 -5.22 -20.53
C GLY A 251 13.79 -6.55 -19.84
N GLN A 252 14.53 -6.52 -18.71
CA GLN A 252 14.81 -7.70 -17.89
C GLN A 252 14.50 -7.41 -16.42
N ALA A 253 13.76 -8.30 -15.76
CA ALA A 253 13.58 -8.25 -14.32
C ALA A 253 14.92 -8.58 -13.67
N SER A 254 15.46 -7.63 -12.89
CA SER A 254 16.67 -7.85 -12.12
C SER A 254 16.28 -8.43 -10.77
N GLY A 255 16.06 -9.74 -10.71
CA GLY A 255 16.00 -10.47 -9.44
C GLY A 255 17.37 -10.41 -8.75
N GLY A 256 17.40 -10.08 -7.46
CA GLY A 256 18.61 -10.06 -6.66
C GLY A 256 19.17 -11.47 -6.51
N PHE A 257 20.14 -11.85 -7.35
CA PHE A 257 20.78 -13.15 -7.27
C PHE A 257 21.52 -13.33 -5.94
N GLY A 258 20.96 -14.15 -5.04
CA GLY A 258 21.72 -14.85 -4.02
C GLY A 258 22.69 -15.87 -4.64
N PRO A 259 23.84 -16.18 -4.02
CA PRO A 259 24.86 -17.02 -4.65
C PRO A 259 24.43 -18.50 -4.70
N GLY A 260 24.18 -18.99 -5.91
CA GLY A 260 24.45 -20.34 -6.42
C GLY A 260 24.19 -21.56 -5.53
N GLY A 261 23.19 -22.37 -5.92
CA GLY A 261 23.10 -23.78 -5.56
C GLY A 261 22.08 -24.53 -6.41
N GLN A 262 22.54 -25.35 -7.35
CA GLN A 262 21.72 -26.39 -8.00
C GLN A 262 21.16 -27.33 -6.93
N GLY A 263 19.86 -27.23 -6.66
CA GLY A 263 19.10 -28.14 -5.81
C GLY A 263 17.63 -27.75 -5.89
N GLY A 264 16.76 -28.68 -6.31
CA GLY A 264 15.35 -28.41 -6.57
C GLY A 264 14.65 -27.80 -5.36
N TRP A 265 14.20 -26.56 -5.51
CA TRP A 265 13.25 -25.92 -4.61
C TRP A 265 11.87 -26.54 -4.85
N GLN A 266 11.34 -27.21 -3.82
CA GLN A 266 9.92 -27.48 -3.66
C GLN A 266 9.33 -26.39 -2.76
N PRO A 267 8.09 -25.94 -3.00
CA PRO A 267 7.41 -24.96 -2.14
C PRO A 267 7.34 -25.48 -0.71
N GLY A 268 7.71 -24.63 0.25
CA GLY A 268 7.68 -24.95 1.66
C GLY A 268 6.24 -25.02 2.16
N SER A 269 5.64 -26.21 2.12
CA SER A 269 4.52 -26.59 2.97
C SER A 269 4.99 -26.54 4.44
N GLY A 270 4.77 -25.40 5.09
CA GLY A 270 5.07 -25.15 6.49
C GLY A 270 3.99 -25.68 7.42
N ASP A 271 3.81 -27.00 7.49
CA ASP A 271 3.17 -27.65 8.64
C ASP A 271 4.06 -27.42 9.87
N GLN A 272 3.78 -26.35 10.62
CA GLN A 272 4.08 -26.29 12.04
C GLN A 272 2.77 -25.97 12.76
N PRO A 273 2.24 -26.88 13.60
CA PRO A 273 1.02 -26.60 14.33
C PRO A 273 1.29 -25.44 15.28
N PHE A 274 0.61 -24.32 15.04
CA PHE A 274 0.44 -23.26 16.02
C PHE A 274 -0.11 -23.91 17.30
N THR A 275 0.66 -23.83 18.39
CA THR A 275 0.17 -24.15 19.73
C THR A 275 -0.28 -22.83 20.35
N PRO A 276 -1.60 -22.60 20.52
CA PRO A 276 -2.08 -21.43 21.24
C PRO A 276 -1.58 -21.47 22.68
N PRO A 277 -1.28 -20.31 23.30
CA PRO A 277 -1.15 -20.23 24.75
C PRO A 277 -2.44 -20.76 25.39
N ASP A 278 -2.27 -21.65 26.36
CA ASP A 278 -3.39 -22.33 27.01
C ASP A 278 -4.37 -21.33 27.64
N GLY A 279 -5.65 -21.67 27.52
CA GLY A 279 -6.74 -20.81 27.93
C GLY A 279 -7.14 -21.00 29.38
N SER A 280 -7.76 -19.95 29.91
CA SER A 280 -8.94 -20.13 30.76
C SER A 280 -9.90 -18.94 30.63
N GLN A 281 -11.13 -19.29 30.23
CA GLN A 281 -12.40 -18.83 30.79
C GLN A 281 -12.81 -17.37 30.60
N ASP A 282 -13.62 -17.13 29.57
CA ASP A 282 -15.07 -16.89 29.67
C ASP A 282 -15.54 -15.95 28.55
N GLY A 283 -16.65 -16.34 27.91
CA GLY A 283 -17.33 -15.48 26.94
C GLY A 283 -18.03 -14.31 27.62
N GLU A 284 -18.44 -13.37 26.75
CA GLU A 284 -19.27 -12.18 27.05
C GLU A 284 -18.51 -10.94 27.54
N ASP A 285 -18.06 -10.10 26.60
CA ASP A 285 -18.37 -8.66 26.51
C ASP A 285 -17.48 -7.99 25.44
N MET A 286 -18.03 -7.84 24.22
CA MET A 286 -17.62 -6.70 23.37
C MET A 286 -18.35 -5.48 23.94
N PRO A 287 -17.69 -4.33 24.16
CA PRO A 287 -18.37 -3.17 24.71
C PRO A 287 -19.51 -2.78 23.77
N THR A 288 -20.74 -2.95 24.25
CA THR A 288 -21.90 -2.33 23.63
C THR A 288 -21.86 -0.84 23.95
N PRO A 289 -22.25 0.03 23.00
CA PRO A 289 -22.37 1.46 23.28
C PRO A 289 -23.31 1.68 24.47
N PRO A 290 -23.07 2.68 25.34
CA PRO A 290 -24.05 3.05 26.35
C PRO A 290 -25.37 3.42 25.67
N ASP A 291 -26.47 2.81 26.12
CA ASP A 291 -27.81 3.09 25.62
C ASP A 291 -28.14 4.59 25.74
N GLY A 292 -28.45 5.24 24.61
CA GLY A 292 -29.02 6.61 24.62
C GLY A 292 -28.72 7.56 23.46
N MET A 293 -27.91 7.22 22.44
CA MET A 293 -27.57 8.18 21.35
C MET A 293 -28.20 7.84 19.99
N GLN A 294 -29.53 7.80 19.92
CA GLN A 294 -30.25 8.01 18.66
C GLN A 294 -30.50 9.51 18.47
N GLY A 295 -29.77 10.13 17.54
CA GLY A 295 -30.06 11.47 17.03
C GLY A 295 -29.02 12.57 17.28
N LYS A 296 -27.80 12.25 17.73
CA LYS A 296 -26.71 13.23 17.88
C LYS A 296 -25.62 12.98 16.84
N LEU A 297 -25.35 13.99 16.02
CA LEU A 297 -24.32 13.96 14.97
C LEU A 297 -22.94 14.00 15.65
N LEU A 298 -22.07 13.03 15.38
CA LEU A 298 -20.75 12.90 15.98
C LEU A 298 -19.70 13.52 15.04
N PHE A 299 -19.07 14.62 15.46
CA PHE A 299 -18.02 15.27 14.66
C PHE A 299 -16.79 14.36 14.58
N GLY A 300 -16.30 14.13 13.37
CA GLY A 300 -15.26 13.18 13.02
C GLY A 300 -15.77 11.84 12.51
N ASP A 301 -17.03 11.48 12.75
CA ASP A 301 -17.68 10.27 12.19
C ASP A 301 -18.32 10.64 10.85
N VAL A 302 -17.50 10.63 9.82
CA VAL A 302 -17.83 11.12 8.49
C VAL A 302 -18.57 10.06 7.67
N ASN A 303 -18.37 8.79 7.98
CA ASN A 303 -19.12 7.70 7.39
C ASN A 303 -20.49 7.45 8.07
N LEU A 304 -20.75 8.07 9.23
CA LEU A 304 -21.97 8.00 10.03
C LEU A 304 -22.24 6.59 10.58
N ASP A 305 -21.17 5.85 10.89
CA ASP A 305 -21.25 4.50 11.44
C ASP A 305 -21.31 4.47 12.98
N GLY A 306 -21.19 5.64 13.62
CA GLY A 306 -21.23 5.82 15.06
C GLY A 306 -19.87 5.78 15.74
N ALA A 307 -18.76 5.62 15.01
CA ALA A 307 -17.41 5.53 15.54
C ALA A 307 -16.42 6.38 14.73
N ILE A 308 -15.60 7.19 15.42
CA ILE A 308 -14.55 7.98 14.76
C ILE A 308 -13.30 7.09 14.61
N ASN A 309 -13.01 6.67 13.38
CA ASN A 309 -11.91 5.75 13.09
C ASN A 309 -11.21 6.06 11.74
N VAL A 310 -10.28 5.20 11.33
CA VAL A 310 -9.48 5.43 10.11
C VAL A 310 -10.34 5.55 8.86
N SER A 311 -11.51 4.90 8.84
CA SER A 311 -12.46 4.97 7.73
C SER A 311 -12.97 6.40 7.49
N ASP A 312 -13.11 7.20 8.55
CA ASP A 312 -13.53 8.59 8.46
C ASP A 312 -12.42 9.48 7.90
N ILE A 313 -11.18 9.25 8.34
CA ILE A 313 -9.99 9.95 7.81
C ILE A 313 -9.90 9.75 6.30
N VAL A 314 -10.05 8.49 5.86
CA VAL A 314 -10.00 8.13 4.43
C VAL A 314 -11.11 8.83 3.65
N LYS A 315 -12.32 8.91 4.22
CA LYS A 315 -13.47 9.54 3.55
C LYS A 315 -13.29 11.06 3.42
N VAL A 316 -12.82 11.74 4.46
CA VAL A 316 -12.50 13.18 4.38
C VAL A 316 -11.34 13.43 3.43
N ALA A 317 -10.27 12.64 3.51
CA ALA A 317 -9.12 12.80 2.63
C ALA A 317 -9.49 12.61 1.15
N ALA A 318 -10.37 11.66 0.83
CA ALA A 318 -10.88 11.46 -0.52
C ALA A 318 -11.76 12.64 -0.98
N TYR A 319 -12.55 13.23 -0.08
CA TYR A 319 -13.35 14.41 -0.38
C TYR A 319 -12.49 15.65 -0.67
N VAL A 320 -11.51 15.92 0.18
CA VAL A 320 -10.58 17.06 0.02
C VAL A 320 -9.78 16.95 -1.28
N LYS A 321 -9.44 15.73 -1.70
CA LYS A 321 -8.77 15.45 -2.98
C LYS A 321 -9.72 15.49 -4.19
N THR A 322 -11.01 15.82 -4.01
CA THR A 322 -12.07 15.80 -5.04
C THR A 322 -12.32 14.43 -5.68
N ILE A 323 -11.83 13.37 -5.05
CA ILE A 323 -11.95 11.98 -5.51
C ILE A 323 -13.34 11.43 -5.16
N ARG A 324 -13.98 11.93 -4.09
CA ARG A 324 -15.32 11.55 -3.65
C ARG A 324 -16.14 12.77 -3.27
N THR A 325 -17.43 12.76 -3.54
CA THR A 325 -18.36 13.79 -3.04
C THR A 325 -18.96 13.36 -1.70
N MET A 326 -19.19 14.32 -0.83
CA MET A 326 -19.90 14.16 0.44
C MET A 326 -21.07 15.13 0.46
N GLU A 327 -22.18 14.72 1.05
CA GLU A 327 -23.39 15.55 1.14
C GLU A 327 -24.02 15.43 2.53
N GLY A 328 -24.81 16.44 2.89
CA GLY A 328 -25.62 16.44 4.11
C GLY A 328 -24.80 16.28 5.39
N ALA A 329 -25.21 15.36 6.26
CA ALA A 329 -24.65 15.16 7.60
C ALA A 329 -23.16 14.79 7.57
N SER A 330 -22.65 14.14 6.52
CA SER A 330 -21.22 13.82 6.40
C SER A 330 -20.33 15.06 6.25
N LEU A 331 -20.81 16.12 5.59
CA LEU A 331 -20.04 17.37 5.48
C LEU A 331 -19.95 18.09 6.83
N ILE A 332 -21.04 18.04 7.59
CA ILE A 332 -21.11 18.62 8.93
C ILE A 332 -20.20 17.83 9.88
N ALA A 333 -20.24 16.50 9.85
CA ALA A 333 -19.35 15.66 10.66
C ALA A 333 -17.87 15.83 10.29
N ALA A 334 -17.56 16.12 9.03
CA ALA A 334 -16.19 16.26 8.55
C ALA A 334 -15.54 17.60 8.94
N ASP A 335 -16.30 18.68 9.09
CA ASP A 335 -15.81 19.99 9.57
C ASP A 335 -15.63 19.95 11.09
N VAL A 336 -14.52 19.37 11.53
CA VAL A 336 -14.23 19.11 12.96
C VAL A 336 -13.58 20.30 13.65
N ASN A 337 -13.13 21.30 12.89
CA ASN A 337 -12.61 22.55 13.42
C ASN A 337 -13.65 23.70 13.42
N HIS A 338 -14.83 23.47 12.83
CA HIS A 338 -15.98 24.36 12.72
C HIS A 338 -15.71 25.67 11.98
N ASP A 339 -14.82 25.66 10.99
CA ASP A 339 -14.50 26.85 10.19
C ASP A 339 -15.40 27.01 8.95
N GLY A 340 -16.33 26.07 8.73
CA GLY A 340 -17.27 26.06 7.62
C GLY A 340 -16.69 25.49 6.32
N ARG A 341 -15.50 24.88 6.37
CA ARG A 341 -14.84 24.21 5.24
C ARG A 341 -14.46 22.80 5.68
N VAL A 342 -14.28 21.93 4.67
CA VAL A 342 -13.75 20.59 4.89
C VAL A 342 -12.46 20.48 4.07
N ASP A 343 -11.32 20.53 4.75
CA ASP A 343 -9.99 20.53 4.13
C ASP A 343 -8.98 19.63 4.86
N VAL A 344 -7.70 19.73 4.50
CA VAL A 344 -6.63 18.89 5.07
C VAL A 344 -6.46 19.07 6.58
N THR A 345 -6.94 20.19 7.13
CA THR A 345 -6.94 20.48 8.55
C THR A 345 -7.87 19.52 9.29
N ASP A 346 -9.05 19.25 8.73
CA ASP A 346 -10.02 18.32 9.29
C ASP A 346 -9.53 16.87 9.24
N VAL A 347 -8.91 16.48 8.12
CA VAL A 347 -8.27 15.16 7.98
C VAL A 347 -7.25 14.95 9.11
N SER A 348 -6.44 15.97 9.37
CA SER A 348 -5.39 15.92 10.39
C SER A 348 -5.97 15.85 11.81
N MET A 349 -7.08 16.54 12.07
CA MET A 349 -7.73 16.55 13.38
C MET A 349 -8.46 15.24 13.68
N ILE A 350 -9.15 14.66 12.69
CA ILE A 350 -9.76 13.34 12.80
C ILE A 350 -8.66 12.29 13.01
N ALA A 351 -7.56 12.37 12.25
CA ALA A 351 -6.42 11.47 12.41
C ALA A 351 -5.76 11.58 13.80
N ALA A 352 -5.62 12.79 14.33
CA ALA A 352 -5.07 13.01 15.67
C ALA A 352 -5.95 12.39 16.77
N HIS A 353 -7.27 12.36 16.58
CA HIS A 353 -8.20 11.74 17.53
C HIS A 353 -8.22 10.23 17.44
N VAL A 354 -8.25 9.68 16.23
CA VAL A 354 -8.16 8.23 15.99
C VAL A 354 -6.86 7.63 16.55
N THR A 355 -5.77 8.41 16.51
CA THR A 355 -4.47 8.01 17.05
C THR A 355 -4.29 8.33 18.54
N GLY A 356 -5.30 8.93 19.19
CA GLY A 356 -5.26 9.30 20.61
C GLY A 356 -4.27 10.43 20.95
N VAL A 357 -3.71 11.10 19.95
CA VAL A 357 -2.74 12.21 20.11
C VAL A 357 -3.45 13.49 20.56
N LYS A 358 -4.68 13.73 20.09
CA LYS A 358 -5.49 14.88 20.48
C LYS A 358 -6.96 14.56 20.34
N SER A 359 -7.73 14.69 21.43
CA SER A 359 -9.15 14.37 21.36
C SER A 359 -9.94 15.45 20.62
N LEU A 360 -10.83 15.07 19.69
CA LEU A 360 -11.81 15.99 19.10
C LEU A 360 -12.78 16.56 20.17
N PHE A 361 -12.88 15.90 21.33
CA PHE A 361 -13.75 16.31 22.43
C PHE A 361 -13.08 17.27 23.44
N GLU A 362 -11.83 17.68 23.21
CA GLU A 362 -11.05 18.49 24.19
C GLU A 362 -11.07 20.01 23.96
N GLN A 363 -12.02 20.52 23.17
CA GLN A 363 -12.34 21.96 23.18
C GLN A 363 -13.61 22.24 24.00
N GLU A 364 -13.55 21.98 25.30
CA GLU A 364 -14.20 22.91 26.24
C GLU A 364 -13.18 24.00 26.55
N THR A 365 -13.26 25.12 25.86
CA THR A 365 -12.61 26.33 26.34
C THR A 365 -13.33 26.77 27.61
N GLU A 366 -12.56 26.95 28.68
CA GLU A 366 -12.99 27.60 29.92
C GLU A 366 -13.85 28.82 29.60
N ILE A 367 -15.06 28.86 30.16
CA ILE A 367 -15.86 30.08 30.20
C ILE A 367 -15.00 31.12 30.93
N PRO A 368 -14.58 32.23 30.30
CA PRO A 368 -13.98 33.32 31.04
C PRO A 368 -15.05 33.76 32.03
N THR A 369 -14.74 33.66 33.32
CA THR A 369 -15.58 34.27 34.35
C THR A 369 -15.64 35.74 34.02
N GLU A 370 -16.81 36.20 33.57
CA GLU A 370 -17.07 37.62 33.44
C GLU A 370 -16.75 38.26 34.79
N THR A 371 -15.86 39.24 34.70
CA THR A 371 -15.58 40.14 35.80
C THR A 371 -16.88 40.83 36.13
N GLU A 372 -17.29 40.71 37.40
CA GLU A 372 -18.21 41.66 38.01
C GLU A 372 -17.70 43.07 37.71
N GLN A 373 -18.56 43.90 37.12
CA GLN A 373 -18.48 45.34 37.29
C GLN A 373 -19.88 45.96 37.14
N ASP A 374 -20.45 46.21 38.32
CA ASP A 374 -21.33 47.29 38.77
C ASP A 374 -22.62 47.65 38.02
#